data_AF-A0A3D5HZC2-F1
#
_entry.id   AF-A0A3D5HZC2-F1
#
_cell.length_a   1.000
_cell.length_b   1.000
_cell.length_c   1.000
_cell.angle_alpha   90.00
_cell.angle_beta   90.00
_cell.angle_gamma   90.00
#
_symmetry.space_group_name_H-M   'P 1'
#
loop_
_entity.id
_entity.type
_entity.pdbx_description
1 polymer ?
#
loop_
_entity_poly.entity_id
_entity_poly.type
_entity_poly.pdbx_seq_one_letter_code
_entity_poly.pdbx_strand_id
1 'polypeptide(L)'
;VWLDPTLAAKQVETIRDGLMKADPSCADGYRNRADAYITKLQQLDSELAAELAPFQGRTVVSFHEALPYFTRRYGLSDEALVTLPEDQPSPADVQRINQVLKANNIAGVLTEPGGGSAALQSLAKDL
;
A
#
# COMPACT_ATOMS: atom_id res chain seq x y z
N VAL A 1 -5.27 2.73 3.69
CA VAL A 1 -6.72 2.56 3.39
C VAL A 1 -6.94 2.43 1.89
N TRP A 2 -6.66 3.46 1.08
CA TRP A 2 -6.93 3.47 -0.37
C TRP A 2 -6.12 2.46 -1.20
N LEU A 3 -5.03 1.91 -0.64
CA LEU A 3 -4.24 0.85 -1.27
C LEU A 3 -4.93 -0.53 -1.23
N ASP A 4 -6.02 -0.69 -0.48
CA ASP A 4 -6.92 -1.84 -0.63
C ASP A 4 -8.03 -1.46 -1.62
N PRO A 5 -8.09 -2.09 -2.82
CA PRO A 5 -9.07 -1.70 -3.84
C PRO A 5 -10.52 -1.86 -3.38
N THR A 6 -10.80 -2.76 -2.44
CA THR A 6 -12.15 -2.96 -1.89
C THR A 6 -12.56 -1.82 -0.98
N LEU A 7 -11.63 -1.28 -0.20
CA LEU A 7 -11.86 -0.08 0.61
C LEU A 7 -11.90 1.18 -0.25
N ALA A 8 -11.08 1.26 -1.29
CA ALA A 8 -11.15 2.34 -2.28
C ALA A 8 -12.53 2.38 -2.96
N ALA A 9 -13.11 1.22 -3.32
CA ALA A 9 -14.46 1.15 -3.84
C ALA A 9 -15.49 1.73 -2.86
N LYS A 10 -15.32 1.45 -1.56
CA LYS A 10 -16.18 2.05 -0.53
C LYS A 10 -16.05 3.57 -0.41
N GLN A 11 -14.84 4.10 -0.60
CA GLN A 11 -14.61 5.54 -0.67
C GLN A 11 -15.33 6.14 -1.89
N VAL A 12 -15.29 5.47 -3.05
CA VAL A 12 -15.98 5.90 -4.28
C VAL A 12 -17.49 5.94 -4.09
N GLU A 13 -18.08 4.92 -3.46
CA GLU A 13 -19.51 4.92 -3.09
C GLU A 13 -19.87 6.11 -2.21
N THR A 14 -19.05 6.39 -1.19
CA THR A 14 -19.28 7.50 -0.26
C THR A 14 -19.21 8.85 -0.97
N ILE A 15 -18.24 9.03 -1.88
CA ILE A 15 -18.10 10.24 -2.69
C ILE A 15 -19.30 10.39 -3.63
N ARG A 16 -19.71 9.32 -4.32
CA ARG A 16 -20.90 9.31 -5.19
C ARG A 16 -22.12 9.79 -4.43
N ASP A 17 -22.39 9.20 -3.27
CA ASP A 17 -23.60 9.51 -2.49
C ASP A 17 -23.58 10.96 -1.98
N GLY A 18 -22.40 11.46 -1.57
CA GLY A 18 -22.20 12.85 -1.20
C GLY A 18 -22.45 13.81 -2.37
N LEU A 19 -21.93 13.51 -3.56
CA LEU A 19 -22.13 14.32 -4.76
C LEU A 19 -23.59 14.32 -5.24
N MET A 20 -24.26 13.16 -5.21
CA MET A 20 -25.69 13.07 -5.55
C MET A 20 -26.58 13.87 -4.60
N LYS A 21 -26.20 13.96 -3.32
CA LYS A 21 -26.90 14.80 -2.33
C LYS A 21 -26.65 16.28 -2.56
N ALA A 22 -25.43 16.67 -2.93
CA ALA A 22 -25.05 18.05 -3.15
C ALA A 22 -25.56 18.61 -4.50
N ASP A 23 -25.61 17.78 -5.55
CA ASP A 23 -26.10 18.12 -6.88
C ASP A 23 -27.02 17.02 -7.44
N PRO A 24 -28.30 17.02 -7.04
CA PRO A 24 -29.27 16.01 -7.49
C PRO A 24 -29.51 16.03 -9.01
N SER A 25 -29.25 17.16 -9.69
CA SER A 25 -29.48 17.29 -11.13
C SER A 25 -28.51 16.44 -11.96
N CYS A 26 -27.31 16.18 -11.40
CA CYS A 26 -26.27 15.36 -12.02
C CYS A 26 -26.21 13.92 -11.48
N ALA A 27 -27.20 13.48 -10.69
CA ALA A 27 -27.14 12.23 -9.92
C ALA A 27 -26.85 10.98 -10.76
N ASP A 28 -27.50 10.82 -11.91
CA ASP A 28 -27.29 9.68 -12.80
C ASP A 28 -25.87 9.67 -13.38
N GLY A 29 -25.30 10.84 -13.64
CA GLY A 29 -23.91 10.97 -14.08
C GLY A 29 -22.92 10.49 -13.02
N TYR A 30 -23.13 10.86 -11.75
CA TYR A 30 -22.29 10.38 -10.65
C TYR A 30 -22.42 8.87 -10.47
N ARG A 31 -23.64 8.34 -10.52
CA ARG A 31 -23.91 6.90 -10.41
C ARG A 31 -23.18 6.12 -11.49
N ASN A 32 -23.37 6.48 -12.76
CA ASN A 32 -22.76 5.78 -13.88
C ASN A 32 -21.23 5.79 -13.83
N ARG A 33 -20.62 6.92 -13.45
CA ARG A 33 -19.15 7.02 -13.31
C ARG A 33 -18.62 6.22 -12.13
N ALA A 34 -19.30 6.26 -10.99
CA ALA A 34 -18.92 5.52 -9.80
C ALA A 34 -19.02 4.01 -10.05
N ASP A 35 -20.13 3.53 -10.62
CA ASP A 35 -20.34 2.11 -10.92
C ASP A 35 -19.28 1.61 -11.91
N ALA A 36 -18.98 2.38 -12.96
CA ALA A 36 -17.92 2.04 -13.91
C ALA A 36 -16.52 1.97 -13.26
N TYR A 37 -16.22 2.84 -12.29
CA TYR A 37 -14.93 2.83 -11.60
C TYR A 37 -14.83 1.75 -10.53
N ILE A 38 -15.93 1.45 -9.82
CA ILE A 38 -16.01 0.34 -8.87
C ILE A 38 -15.76 -0.99 -9.58
N THR A 39 -16.33 -1.20 -10.77
CA THR A 39 -16.03 -2.40 -11.58
C THR A 39 -14.54 -2.53 -11.90
N LYS A 40 -13.84 -1.41 -12.19
CA LYS A 40 -12.38 -1.44 -12.40
C LYS A 40 -11.61 -1.81 -11.13
N LEU A 41 -12.06 -1.33 -9.97
CA LEU A 41 -11.43 -1.66 -8.68
C LEU A 41 -11.64 -3.13 -8.30
N GLN A 42 -12.81 -3.70 -8.60
CA GLN A 42 -13.10 -5.13 -8.40
C GLN A 42 -12.26 -6.02 -9.32
N GLN A 43 -12.08 -5.59 -10.57
CA GLN A 43 -11.20 -6.27 -11.52
C GLN A 43 -9.74 -6.21 -11.04
N LEU A 44 -9.26 -5.03 -10.64
CA LEU A 44 -7.92 -4.85 -10.08
C LEU A 44 -7.69 -5.72 -8.85
N ASP A 45 -8.68 -5.81 -7.95
CA ASP A 45 -8.59 -6.67 -6.76
C ASP A 45 -8.40 -8.14 -7.14
N SER A 46 -9.13 -8.61 -8.15
CA SER A 46 -9.04 -9.99 -8.64
C SER A 46 -7.68 -10.27 -9.31
N GLU A 47 -7.17 -9.32 -10.09
CA GLU A 47 -5.86 -9.40 -10.74
C GLU A 47 -4.74 -9.47 -9.69
N LEU A 48 -4.73 -8.53 -8.74
CA LEU A 48 -3.74 -8.51 -7.66
C LEU A 48 -3.80 -9.77 -6.79
N ALA A 49 -5.00 -10.27 -6.48
CA ALA A 49 -5.16 -11.51 -5.73
C ALA A 49 -4.54 -12.71 -6.46
N ALA A 50 -4.71 -12.79 -7.79
CA ALA A 50 -4.14 -13.85 -8.60
C ALA A 50 -2.61 -13.72 -8.71
N GLU A 51 -2.09 -12.52 -8.96
CA GLU A 51 -0.65 -12.26 -9.11
C GLU A 51 0.11 -12.45 -7.79
N LEU A 52 -0.51 -12.11 -6.67
CA LEU A 52 0.13 -12.18 -5.35
C LEU A 52 -0.07 -13.51 -4.63
N ALA A 53 -0.96 -14.38 -5.11
CA ALA A 53 -1.20 -15.70 -4.50
C ALA A 53 0.08 -16.52 -4.26
N PRO A 54 1.07 -16.57 -5.18
CA PRO A 54 2.33 -17.29 -4.96
C PRO A 54 3.21 -16.70 -3.85
N PHE A 55 2.94 -15.47 -3.42
CA PHE A 55 3.72 -14.73 -2.44
C PHE A 55 3.04 -14.64 -1.06
N GLN A 56 1.90 -15.29 -0.85
CA GLN A 56 1.24 -15.28 0.46
C GLN A 56 2.18 -15.72 1.58
N GLY A 57 2.13 -15.00 2.70
CA GLY A 57 3.01 -15.16 3.85
C GLY A 57 4.40 -14.54 3.69
N ARG A 58 4.75 -13.99 2.51
CA ARG A 58 5.99 -13.23 2.33
C ARG A 58 5.89 -11.86 3.00
N THR A 59 7.01 -11.40 3.53
CA THR A 59 7.14 -10.05 4.10
C THR A 59 7.62 -9.08 3.04
N VAL A 60 6.94 -7.93 2.94
CA VAL A 60 7.37 -6.77 2.17
C VAL A 60 7.99 -5.77 3.14
N VAL A 61 9.19 -5.29 2.81
CA VAL A 61 9.86 -4.25 3.61
C VAL A 61 9.84 -2.93 2.86
N SER A 62 9.30 -1.88 3.48
CA SER A 62 9.24 -0.52 2.91
C SER A 62 10.03 0.48 3.75
N PHE A 63 10.32 1.66 3.17
CA PHE A 63 10.95 2.74 3.92
C PHE A 63 10.04 3.24 5.05
N HIS A 64 8.78 3.60 4.75
CA HIS A 64 7.80 4.04 5.75
C HIS A 64 6.53 3.17 5.72
N GLU A 65 5.69 3.29 6.76
CA GLU A 65 4.53 2.42 6.98
C GLU A 65 3.34 2.78 6.06
N ALA A 66 3.42 2.42 4.78
CA ALA A 66 2.40 2.73 3.78
C ALA A 66 1.44 1.56 3.46
N LEU A 67 1.92 0.32 3.58
CA LEU A 67 1.30 -0.86 3.00
C LEU A 67 0.35 -1.71 3.87
N PRO A 68 0.09 -1.47 5.19
CA PRO A 68 -0.66 -2.43 6.03
C PRO A 68 -2.04 -2.88 5.52
N TYR A 69 -2.76 -2.02 4.78
CA TYR A 69 -4.05 -2.38 4.20
C TYR A 69 -3.91 -3.31 2.98
N PHE A 70 -2.90 -3.04 2.15
CA PHE A 70 -2.60 -3.82 0.96
C PHE A 70 -2.09 -5.21 1.34
N THR A 71 -1.12 -5.27 2.25
CA THR A 71 -0.54 -6.55 2.71
C THR A 71 -1.58 -7.43 3.37
N ARG A 72 -2.42 -6.86 4.25
CA ARG A 72 -3.53 -7.59 4.86
C ARG A 72 -4.53 -8.13 3.83
N ARG A 73 -4.88 -7.34 2.80
CA ARG A 73 -5.84 -7.77 1.76
C ARG A 73 -5.32 -8.99 0.98
N TYR A 74 -4.03 -9.02 0.68
CA TYR A 74 -3.41 -10.04 -0.17
C TYR A 74 -2.63 -11.11 0.59
N GLY A 75 -2.76 -11.19 1.91
CA GLY A 75 -2.14 -12.23 2.74
C GLY A 75 -0.62 -12.12 2.81
N LEU A 76 -0.07 -10.91 2.72
CA LEU A 76 1.35 -10.60 2.92
C LEU A 76 1.55 -10.05 4.33
N SER A 77 2.81 -10.04 4.77
CA SER A 77 3.25 -9.30 5.96
C SER A 77 3.95 -8.00 5.53
N ASP A 78 3.92 -6.97 6.36
CA ASP A 78 4.66 -5.73 6.15
C ASP A 78 5.58 -5.41 7.32
N GLU A 79 6.73 -4.82 7.00
CA GLU A 79 7.66 -4.19 7.93
C GLU A 79 8.11 -2.87 7.33
N ALA A 80 8.22 -1.84 8.16
CA ALA A 80 8.67 -0.52 7.74
C ALA A 80 9.91 -0.10 8.54
N LEU A 81 10.84 0.61 7.88
CA LEU A 81 12.02 1.15 8.53
C LEU A 81 11.64 2.28 9.50
N VAL A 82 10.77 3.18 9.08
CA VAL A 82 10.22 4.27 9.90
C VAL A 82 8.69 4.32 9.79
N THR A 83 8.04 5.08 10.65
CA THR A 83 6.57 5.24 10.60
C THR A 83 6.19 6.27 9.55
N LEU A 84 6.71 7.50 9.66
CA LEU A 84 6.38 8.59 8.74
C LEU A 84 7.46 8.74 7.65
N PRO A 85 7.09 9.20 6.45
CA PRO A 85 8.04 9.37 5.35
C PRO A 85 9.13 10.42 5.63
N GLU A 86 8.85 11.41 6.48
CA GLU A 86 9.81 12.46 6.88
C GLU A 86 10.77 12.02 7.99
N ASP A 87 10.50 10.88 8.64
CA ASP A 87 11.30 10.42 9.77
C ASP A 87 12.70 10.00 9.32
N GLN A 88 13.68 10.31 10.17
CA GLN A 88 15.03 9.78 10.02
C GLN A 88 15.14 8.46 10.79
N PRO A 89 15.60 7.38 10.15
CA PRO A 89 15.77 6.10 10.84
C PRO A 89 16.86 6.18 11.89
N SER A 90 16.58 5.62 13.06
CA SER A 90 17.60 5.43 14.09
C SER A 90 18.50 4.24 13.78
N PRO A 91 19.68 4.11 14.41
CA PRO A 91 20.49 2.89 14.33
C PRO A 91 19.73 1.62 14.75
N ALA A 92 18.79 1.75 15.70
CA ALA A 92 17.97 0.63 16.14
C ALA A 92 16.97 0.19 15.07
N ASP A 93 16.39 1.12 14.31
CA ASP A 93 15.51 0.82 13.17
C ASP A 93 16.26 0.07 12.08
N VAL A 94 17.45 0.57 11.72
CA VAL A 94 18.33 -0.08 10.74
C VAL A 94 18.70 -1.49 11.19
N GLN A 95 19.04 -1.67 12.47
CA GLN A 95 19.36 -2.99 13.03
C GLN A 95 18.17 -3.94 12.97
N ARG A 96 16.97 -3.48 13.36
CA ARG A 96 15.73 -4.27 13.31
C ARG A 96 15.44 -4.73 11.88
N ILE A 97 15.47 -3.81 10.92
CA ILE A 97 15.20 -4.12 9.51
C ILE A 97 16.26 -5.08 8.94
N ASN A 98 17.55 -4.90 9.26
CA ASN A 98 18.58 -5.85 8.84
C ASN A 98 18.33 -7.27 9.37
N GLN A 99 17.80 -7.42 10.58
CA GLN A 99 17.42 -8.73 11.12
C GLN A 99 16.23 -9.33 10.36
N VAL A 100 15.20 -8.52 10.06
CA VAL A 100 14.05 -8.94 9.25
C VAL A 100 14.49 -9.40 7.86
N LEU A 101 15.33 -8.62 7.18
CA LEU A 101 15.81 -8.92 5.83
C LEU A 101 16.59 -10.25 5.80
N LYS A 102 17.48 -10.46 6.77
CA LYS A 102 18.26 -11.70 6.89
C LYS A 102 17.39 -12.91 7.25
N ALA A 103 16.49 -12.78 8.23
CA ALA A 103 15.64 -13.87 8.69
C ALA A 103 14.66 -14.36 7.61
N ASN A 104 14.21 -13.46 6.73
CA ASN A 104 13.23 -13.76 5.69
C ASN A 104 13.87 -13.89 4.28
N ASN A 105 15.19 -13.79 4.18
CA ASN A 105 15.96 -13.82 2.93
C ASN A 105 15.42 -12.83 1.87
N ILE A 106 15.19 -11.58 2.30
CA ILE A 106 14.64 -10.50 1.48
C ILE A 106 15.80 -9.64 0.96
N ALA A 107 15.81 -9.41 -0.36
CA ALA A 107 16.93 -8.76 -1.03
C ALA A 107 16.90 -7.23 -1.03
N GLY A 108 15.83 -6.59 -0.52
CA GLY A 108 15.74 -5.14 -0.58
C GLY A 108 14.57 -4.53 0.19
N VAL A 109 14.62 -3.20 0.25
CA VAL A 109 13.61 -2.32 0.87
C VAL A 109 12.98 -1.47 -0.24
N LEU A 110 11.66 -1.42 -0.28
CA LEU A 110 10.92 -0.58 -1.22
C LEU A 110 10.96 0.88 -0.80
N THR A 111 11.18 1.77 -1.76
CA THR A 111 11.26 3.23 -1.59
C THR A 111 10.34 3.91 -2.59
N GLU A 112 9.84 5.08 -2.23
CA GLU A 112 9.07 5.95 -3.14
C GLU A 112 9.98 6.98 -3.82
N PRO A 113 9.61 7.51 -4.99
CA PRO A 113 10.34 8.61 -5.62
C PRO A 113 10.50 9.80 -4.65
N GLY A 114 11.75 10.18 -4.36
CA GLY A 114 12.07 11.24 -3.39
C GLY A 114 12.25 10.74 -1.94
N GLY A 115 11.84 9.51 -1.63
CA GLY A 115 12.13 8.82 -0.38
C GLY A 115 13.42 8.02 -0.49
N GLY A 116 14.50 8.49 0.13
CA GLY A 116 15.83 7.97 -0.18
C GLY A 116 16.94 8.68 0.58
N SER A 117 16.91 8.65 1.90
CA SER A 117 17.97 9.26 2.71
C SER A 117 19.28 8.47 2.62
N ALA A 118 20.37 9.07 3.12
CA ALA A 118 21.66 8.39 3.29
C ALA A 118 21.56 7.06 4.07
N ALA A 119 20.52 6.87 4.88
CA ALA A 119 20.31 5.65 5.65
C ALA A 119 19.97 4.43 4.76
N LEU A 120 19.21 4.61 3.67
CA LEU A 120 18.95 3.52 2.73
C LEU A 120 20.22 3.07 2.00
N GLN A 121 21.14 4.00 1.73
CA GLN A 121 22.45 3.66 1.18
C GLN A 121 23.32 2.91 2.18
N SER A 122 23.17 3.15 3.49
CA SER A 122 23.87 2.38 4.52
C SER A 122 23.35 0.95 4.59
N LEU A 123 22.02 0.77 4.61
CA LEU A 123 21.37 -0.54 4.59
C LEU A 123 21.81 -1.37 3.37
N ALA A 124 21.85 -0.75 2.18
CA ALA A 124 22.25 -1.43 0.95
C ALA A 124 23.71 -1.93 0.94
N LYS A 125 24.60 -1.39 1.79
CA LYS A 125 25.99 -1.85 1.90
C LYS A 125 26.17 -3.04 2.83
N ASP A 126 25.21 -3.25 3.74
CA ASP A 126 25.27 -4.26 4.81
C ASP A 126 24.46 -5.54 4.49
N LEU A 127 23.73 -5.52 3.36
CA LEU A 127 23.01 -6.64 2.76
C LEU A 127 23.93 -7.44 1.82
#